data_AF-A0A9E4F0M5-F1
#
_entry.id   AF-A0A9E4F0M5-F1
#
_cell.length_a   1.000
_cell.length_b   1.000
_cell.length_c   1.000
_cell.angle_alpha   90.00
_cell.angle_beta   90.00
_cell.angle_gamma   90.00
#
_symmetry.space_group_name_H-M   'P 1'
#
loop_
_entity.id
_entity.type
_entity.pdbx_description
1 polymer ?
#
loop_
_entity_poly.entity_id
_entity_poly.type
_entity_poly.pdbx_seq_one_letter_code
_entity_poly.pdbx_strand_id
1 'polypeptide(L)'
;AACISASINPAACAKVLDSVAGYFYRWHLLSSVKRKAERFVKLHPGLIDIEGVRRARTFHHFDRLVIAPLYGFRDELDYYEQADASPYLPHVRVKTLILSAEDDPIVPPHVFPHDQVAESDWLSGVLVKNGGHVGFVAGGNPRSPAYWAEERAFGFLDDCLRA
;
A
#
# COMPACT_ATOMS: atom_id res chain seq x y z
N ALA A 1 4.16 13.63 10.10
CA ALA A 1 3.54 12.92 8.96
C ALA A 1 2.73 11.73 9.49
N ALA A 2 1.78 11.20 8.71
CA ALA A 2 1.05 9.99 9.05
C ALA A 2 0.83 9.15 7.79
N CYS A 3 1.04 7.84 7.89
CA CYS A 3 0.74 6.88 6.84
C CYS A 3 -0.19 5.78 7.37
N ILE A 4 -1.18 5.43 6.55
CA ILE A 4 -2.25 4.49 6.90
C ILE A 4 -2.22 3.38 5.85
N SER A 5 -2.06 2.14 6.29
CA SER A 5 -1.97 0.92 5.46
C SER A 5 -0.99 1.07 4.29
N ALA A 6 0.14 1.74 4.54
CA ALA A 6 1.13 1.98 3.52
C ALA A 6 1.81 0.67 3.11
N SER A 7 1.90 0.43 1.81
CA SER A 7 2.63 -0.70 1.22
C SER A 7 4.14 -0.47 1.32
N ILE A 8 4.69 -0.56 2.53
CA ILE A 8 6.12 -0.31 2.82
C ILE A 8 7.01 -1.21 1.97
N ASN A 9 6.64 -2.48 1.80
CA ASN A 9 7.31 -3.41 0.91
C ASN A 9 6.34 -3.87 -0.20
N PRO A 10 6.41 -3.28 -1.42
CA PRO A 10 5.50 -3.60 -2.50
C PRO A 10 5.66 -5.04 -3.01
N ALA A 11 6.87 -5.61 -2.95
CA ALA A 11 7.11 -7.00 -3.34
C ALA A 11 6.29 -7.99 -2.48
N ALA A 12 6.29 -7.78 -1.17
CA ALA A 12 5.55 -8.59 -0.22
C ALA A 12 4.03 -8.44 -0.40
N CYS A 13 3.56 -7.21 -0.65
CA CYS A 13 2.15 -6.95 -0.96
C CYS A 13 1.71 -7.67 -2.25
N ALA A 14 2.50 -7.56 -3.32
CA ALA A 14 2.24 -8.25 -4.59
C ALA A 14 2.21 -9.77 -4.39
N LYS A 15 3.14 -10.35 -3.62
CA LYS A 15 3.18 -11.78 -3.30
C LYS A 15 1.90 -12.26 -2.59
N VAL A 16 1.37 -11.47 -1.66
CA VAL A 16 0.13 -11.80 -0.93
C VAL A 16 -1.09 -11.74 -1.84
N LEU A 17 -1.20 -10.68 -2.65
CA LEU A 17 -2.26 -10.58 -3.67
C LEU A 17 -2.17 -11.74 -4.68
N ASP A 18 -0.96 -12.09 -5.11
CA ASP A 18 -0.70 -13.17 -6.07
C ASP A 18 -0.83 -14.59 -5.47
N SER A 19 -1.07 -14.71 -4.16
CA SER A 19 -1.34 -15.99 -3.51
C SER A 19 -2.74 -16.54 -3.81
N VAL A 20 -3.02 -17.76 -3.34
CA VAL A 20 -4.37 -18.36 -3.40
C VAL A 20 -5.34 -17.62 -2.47
N ALA A 21 -4.89 -17.26 -1.26
CA ALA A 21 -5.70 -16.52 -0.28
C ALA A 21 -6.08 -15.12 -0.80
N GLY A 22 -5.20 -14.49 -1.58
CA GLY A 22 -5.42 -13.20 -2.21
C GLY A 22 -6.34 -13.24 -3.44
N TYR A 23 -6.83 -14.40 -3.89
CA TYR A 23 -7.52 -14.56 -5.18
C TYR A 23 -8.64 -13.53 -5.41
N PHE A 24 -9.53 -13.35 -4.43
CA PHE A 24 -10.66 -12.44 -4.54
C PHE A 24 -10.19 -10.99 -4.72
N TYR A 25 -9.26 -10.54 -3.87
CA TYR A 25 -8.72 -9.18 -3.91
C TYR A 25 -7.88 -8.95 -5.17
N ARG A 26 -7.04 -9.92 -5.57
CA ARG A 26 -6.31 -9.86 -6.83
C ARG A 26 -7.25 -9.71 -8.00
N TRP A 27 -8.27 -10.57 -8.11
CA TRP A 27 -9.23 -10.48 -9.21
C TRP A 27 -9.89 -9.09 -9.27
N HIS A 28 -10.35 -8.58 -8.13
CA HIS A 28 -11.03 -7.28 -8.06
C HIS A 28 -10.11 -6.11 -8.41
N LEU A 29 -8.96 -6.01 -7.74
CA LEU A 29 -8.01 -4.90 -7.89
C LEU A 29 -7.34 -4.94 -9.25
N LEU A 30 -6.87 -6.12 -9.69
CA LEU A 30 -6.22 -6.28 -10.99
C LEU A 30 -7.18 -5.91 -12.13
N SER A 31 -8.46 -6.31 -12.05
CA SER A 31 -9.48 -5.89 -13.00
C SER A 31 -9.67 -4.37 -13.01
N SER A 32 -9.59 -3.72 -11.85
CA SER A 32 -9.69 -2.26 -11.72
C SER A 32 -8.50 -1.53 -12.35
N VAL A 33 -7.27 -1.95 -12.05
CA VAL A 33 -6.07 -1.30 -12.59
C VAL A 33 -5.88 -1.57 -14.08
N LYS A 34 -6.27 -2.74 -14.59
CA LYS A 34 -6.32 -3.00 -16.03
C LYS A 34 -7.26 -2.04 -16.78
N ARG A 35 -8.46 -1.78 -16.24
CA ARG A 35 -9.37 -0.78 -16.83
C ARG A 35 -8.76 0.63 -16.82
N LYS A 36 -7.98 0.97 -15.79
CA LYS A 36 -7.24 2.25 -15.76
C LYS A 36 -6.16 2.28 -16.84
N ALA A 37 -5.39 1.20 -17.01
CA ALA A 37 -4.40 1.06 -18.07
C ALA A 37 -5.02 1.17 -19.48
N GLU A 38 -6.17 0.54 -19.72
CA GLU A 38 -6.91 0.67 -20.98
C GLU A 38 -7.33 2.11 -21.29
N ARG A 39 -7.77 2.85 -20.27
CA ARG A 39 -8.09 4.28 -20.44
C ARG A 39 -6.83 5.11 -20.69
N PHE A 40 -5.75 4.81 -20.00
CA PHE A 40 -4.46 5.48 -20.17
C PHE A 40 -3.94 5.33 -21.60
N VAL A 41 -3.98 4.13 -22.18
CA VAL A 41 -3.51 3.86 -23.56
C VAL A 41 -4.31 4.63 -24.62
N LYS A 42 -5.62 4.84 -24.39
CA LYS A 42 -6.43 5.65 -25.31
C LYS A 42 -5.94 7.10 -25.40
N LEU A 43 -5.38 7.62 -24.32
CA LEU A 43 -4.83 8.98 -24.24
C LEU A 43 -3.34 9.02 -24.63
N HIS A 44 -2.61 7.93 -24.41
CA HIS A 44 -1.18 7.81 -24.67
C HIS A 44 -0.85 6.52 -25.45
N PRO A 45 -1.14 6.48 -26.76
CA PRO A 45 -0.92 5.28 -27.57
C PRO A 45 0.57 4.90 -27.62
N GLY A 46 0.85 3.59 -27.58
CA GLY A 46 2.21 3.04 -27.75
C GLY A 46 3.07 2.98 -26.50
N LEU A 47 2.62 3.50 -25.34
CA LEU A 47 3.42 3.48 -24.11
C LEU A 47 3.41 2.13 -23.37
N ILE A 48 2.35 1.33 -23.50
CA ILE A 48 2.24 0.02 -22.84
C ILE A 48 1.61 -1.01 -23.78
N ASP A 49 2.00 -2.28 -23.65
CA ASP A 49 1.38 -3.40 -24.36
C ASP A 49 0.03 -3.75 -23.73
N ILE A 50 -1.05 -3.15 -24.26
CA ILE A 50 -2.38 -3.35 -23.70
C ILE A 50 -2.89 -4.78 -23.84
N GLU A 51 -2.47 -5.50 -24.88
CA GLU A 51 -2.85 -6.89 -25.10
C GLU A 51 -2.18 -7.80 -24.07
N GLY A 52 -0.91 -7.55 -23.75
CA GLY A 52 -0.23 -8.16 -22.61
C GLY A 52 -0.97 -7.88 -21.29
N VAL A 53 -1.33 -6.61 -21.05
CA VAL A 53 -2.03 -6.19 -19.82
C VAL A 53 -3.36 -6.90 -19.66
N ARG A 54 -4.13 -7.08 -20.74
CA ARG A 54 -5.40 -7.85 -20.71
C ARG A 54 -5.18 -9.29 -20.24
N ARG A 55 -4.07 -9.92 -20.65
CA ARG A 55 -3.72 -11.30 -20.29
C ARG A 55 -3.07 -11.45 -18.92
N ALA A 56 -2.57 -10.37 -18.30
CA ALA A 56 -1.90 -10.44 -17.00
C ALA A 56 -2.80 -11.07 -15.91
N ARG A 57 -2.30 -12.06 -15.16
CA ARG A 57 -3.11 -12.73 -14.11
C ARG A 57 -2.64 -12.42 -12.69
N THR A 58 -1.52 -11.71 -12.58
CA THR A 58 -0.81 -11.42 -11.34
C THR A 58 -0.41 -9.95 -11.32
N PHE A 59 -0.22 -9.39 -10.12
CA PHE A 59 0.36 -8.06 -9.94
C PHE A 59 1.79 -8.03 -10.45
N HIS A 60 2.58 -9.08 -10.20
CA HIS A 60 3.93 -9.21 -10.77
C HIS A 60 3.97 -8.98 -12.29
N HIS A 61 3.04 -9.62 -13.03
CA HIS A 61 2.99 -9.49 -14.48
C HIS A 61 2.43 -8.13 -14.91
N PHE A 62 1.44 -7.59 -14.18
CA PHE A 62 0.91 -6.26 -14.47
C PHE A 62 1.96 -5.16 -14.24
N ASP A 63 2.69 -5.22 -13.13
CA ASP A 63 3.72 -4.24 -12.79
C ASP A 63 4.85 -4.27 -13.80
N ARG A 64 5.25 -5.45 -14.30
CA ARG A 64 6.21 -5.58 -15.40
C ARG A 64 5.76 -4.89 -16.69
N LEU A 65 4.49 -5.03 -17.04
CA LEU A 65 3.95 -4.53 -18.32
C LEU A 65 3.52 -3.06 -18.26
N VAL A 66 3.25 -2.54 -17.07
CA VAL A 66 2.66 -1.21 -16.88
C VAL A 66 3.55 -0.36 -16.00
N ILE A 67 3.77 -0.73 -14.75
CA ILE A 67 4.46 0.13 -13.79
C ILE A 67 5.92 0.32 -14.18
N ALA A 68 6.65 -0.77 -14.45
CA ALA A 68 8.05 -0.71 -14.84
C ALA A 68 8.30 0.20 -16.05
N PRO A 69 7.67 -0.02 -17.22
CA PRO A 69 7.91 0.83 -18.39
C PRO A 69 7.39 2.26 -18.22
N LEU A 70 6.28 2.48 -17.51
CA LEU A 70 5.74 3.84 -17.33
C LEU A 70 6.62 4.72 -16.45
N TYR A 71 7.30 4.14 -15.46
CA TYR A 71 8.13 4.88 -14.52
C TYR A 71 9.63 4.69 -14.74
N GLY A 72 10.03 3.99 -15.81
CA GLY A 72 11.42 3.84 -16.21
C GLY A 72 12.22 2.82 -15.40
N PHE A 73 11.55 1.89 -14.71
CA PHE A 73 12.20 0.73 -14.11
C PHE A 73 12.53 -0.32 -15.17
N ARG A 74 13.61 -1.08 -14.96
CA ARG A 74 14.02 -2.16 -15.86
C ARG A 74 12.96 -3.26 -16.00
N ASP A 75 12.39 -3.63 -14.86
CA ASP A 75 11.39 -4.70 -14.72
C ASP A 75 10.66 -4.53 -13.39
N GLU A 76 9.75 -5.45 -13.06
CA GLU A 76 8.98 -5.39 -11.83
C GLU A 76 9.81 -5.62 -10.56
N LEU A 77 10.92 -6.35 -10.65
CA LEU A 77 11.80 -6.60 -9.52
C LEU A 77 12.62 -5.35 -9.20
N ASP A 78 13.11 -4.67 -10.23
CA ASP A 78 13.77 -3.36 -10.13
C ASP A 78 12.83 -2.31 -9.53
N TYR A 79 11.55 -2.30 -9.96
CA TYR A 79 10.52 -1.49 -9.33
C TYR A 79 10.38 -1.82 -7.84
N TYR A 80 10.24 -3.09 -7.48
CA TYR A 80 10.06 -3.48 -6.08
C TYR A 80 11.24 -3.14 -5.20
N GLU A 81 12.47 -3.31 -5.68
CA GLU A 81 13.69 -2.96 -4.96
C GLU A 81 13.77 -1.45 -4.71
N GLN A 82 13.52 -0.63 -5.74
CA GLN A 82 13.60 0.82 -5.63
C GLN A 82 12.44 1.44 -4.85
N ALA A 83 11.25 0.82 -4.88
CA ALA A 83 10.05 1.30 -4.19
C ALA A 83 9.91 0.76 -2.75
N ASP A 84 10.80 -0.12 -2.29
CA ASP A 84 10.80 -0.60 -0.91
C ASP A 84 11.20 0.52 0.04
N ALA A 85 10.28 0.92 0.91
CA ALA A 85 10.50 1.96 1.91
C ALA A 85 11.23 1.46 3.16
N SER A 86 11.28 0.15 3.40
CA SER A 86 11.83 -0.45 4.63
C SER A 86 13.26 -0.01 4.93
N PRO A 87 14.20 0.02 3.95
CA PRO A 87 15.58 0.45 4.19
C PRO A 87 15.70 1.94 4.56
N TYR A 88 14.70 2.75 4.23
CA TYR A 88 14.72 4.20 4.43
C TYR A 88 14.11 4.63 5.77
N LEU A 89 13.33 3.76 6.43
CA LEU A 89 12.69 4.06 7.72
C LEU A 89 13.67 4.52 8.80
N PRO A 90 14.89 3.93 8.95
CA PRO A 90 15.88 4.40 9.93
C PRO A 90 16.38 5.83 9.67
N HIS A 91 16.18 6.37 8.47
CA HIS A 91 16.60 7.72 8.08
C HIS A 91 15.51 8.78 8.27
N VAL A 92 14.30 8.39 8.68
CA VAL A 92 13.21 9.35 8.95
C VAL A 92 13.59 10.24 10.14
N ARG A 93 13.48 11.57 9.95
CA ARG A 93 13.77 12.60 10.97
C ARG A 93 12.62 13.57 11.20
N VAL A 94 11.42 13.15 10.80
CA VAL A 94 10.16 13.87 11.03
C VAL A 94 9.25 12.91 11.79
N LYS A 95 8.60 13.37 12.86
CA LYS A 95 7.66 12.56 13.63
C LYS A 95 6.62 11.95 12.70
N THR A 96 6.56 10.62 12.64
CA THR A 96 5.75 9.89 11.67
C THR A 96 4.98 8.75 12.32
N LEU A 97 3.66 8.76 12.15
CA LEU A 97 2.78 7.66 12.53
C LEU A 97 2.71 6.65 11.38
N ILE A 98 2.92 5.37 11.69
CA ILE A 98 2.69 4.21 10.81
C ILE A 98 1.54 3.41 11.39
N LEU A 99 0.38 3.43 10.73
CA LEU A 99 -0.84 2.75 11.16
C LEU A 99 -1.22 1.66 10.17
N SER A 100 -1.37 0.41 10.63
CA SER A 100 -1.76 -0.74 9.81
C SER A 100 -2.72 -1.68 10.56
N ALA A 101 -3.32 -2.62 9.84
CA ALA A 101 -4.15 -3.69 10.41
C ALA A 101 -3.59 -5.08 10.11
N GLU A 102 -3.75 -6.02 11.03
CA GLU A 102 -3.33 -7.42 10.87
C GLU A 102 -4.19 -8.17 9.84
N ASP A 103 -5.46 -7.77 9.68
CA ASP A 103 -6.41 -8.34 8.74
C ASP A 103 -6.45 -7.61 7.38
N ASP A 104 -5.45 -6.77 7.08
CA ASP A 104 -5.32 -6.12 5.78
C ASP A 104 -5.08 -7.17 4.66
N PRO A 105 -5.97 -7.25 3.64
CA PRO A 105 -5.87 -8.24 2.57
C PRO A 105 -4.83 -7.89 1.48
N ILE A 106 -4.25 -6.69 1.54
CA ILE A 106 -3.30 -6.14 0.57
C ILE A 106 -1.92 -6.03 1.21
N VAL A 107 -1.83 -5.42 2.39
CA VAL A 107 -0.56 -5.19 3.11
C VAL A 107 -0.46 -6.19 4.26
N PRO A 108 0.37 -7.25 4.15
CA PRO A 108 0.40 -8.26 5.19
C PRO A 108 1.07 -7.75 6.47
N PRO A 109 0.70 -8.29 7.65
CA PRO A 109 1.21 -7.83 8.95
C PRO A 109 2.73 -7.95 9.09
N HIS A 110 3.37 -8.92 8.44
CA HIS A 110 4.83 -9.09 8.51
C HIS A 110 5.63 -7.99 7.80
N VAL A 111 4.97 -7.13 7.02
CA VAL A 111 5.57 -5.93 6.41
C VAL A 111 5.59 -4.76 7.39
N PHE A 112 4.86 -4.84 8.51
CA PHE A 112 4.88 -3.82 9.53
C PHE A 112 6.30 -3.71 10.16
N PRO A 113 6.89 -2.51 10.21
CA PRO A 113 8.30 -2.33 10.56
C PRO A 113 8.51 -2.26 12.08
N HIS A 114 8.29 -3.40 12.75
CA HIS A 114 8.35 -3.49 14.22
C HIS A 114 9.67 -2.98 14.79
N ASP A 115 10.79 -3.43 14.24
CA ASP A 115 12.12 -3.09 14.73
C ASP A 115 12.42 -1.60 14.52
N GLN A 116 12.13 -1.07 13.33
CA GLN A 116 12.38 0.34 13.01
C GLN A 116 11.51 1.28 13.84
N VAL A 117 10.28 0.87 14.17
CA VAL A 117 9.42 1.62 15.10
C VAL A 117 9.98 1.58 16.52
N ALA A 118 10.47 0.43 16.99
CA ALA A 118 11.00 0.28 18.34
C ALA A 118 12.31 1.04 18.56
N GLU A 119 13.15 1.14 17.53
CA GLU A 119 14.48 1.74 17.60
C GLU A 119 14.51 3.25 17.30
N SER A 120 13.41 3.84 16.81
CA SER A 120 13.39 5.22 16.32
C SER A 120 12.59 6.16 17.21
N ASP A 121 13.22 7.26 17.64
CA ASP A 121 12.53 8.37 18.29
C ASP A 121 11.56 9.11 17.36
N TRP A 122 11.67 8.91 16.04
CA TRP A 122 10.88 9.63 15.03
C TRP A 122 9.66 8.85 14.54
N LEU A 123 9.61 7.55 14.79
CA LEU A 123 8.52 6.69 14.31
C LEU A 123 7.59 6.32 15.46
N SER A 124 6.30 6.25 15.16
CA SER A 124 5.28 5.74 16.08
C SER A 124 4.45 4.72 15.33
N GLY A 125 4.39 3.49 15.83
CA GLY A 125 3.68 2.39 15.18
C GLY A 125 2.36 2.06 15.86
N VAL A 126 1.33 1.82 15.06
CA VAL A 126 0.03 1.32 15.52
C VAL A 126 -0.39 0.17 14.60
N LEU A 127 -0.31 -1.05 15.13
CA LEU A 127 -0.83 -2.25 14.47
C LEU A 127 -2.07 -2.72 15.22
N VAL A 128 -3.23 -2.72 14.56
CA VAL A 128 -4.49 -3.19 15.15
C VAL A 128 -4.90 -4.54 14.59
N LYS A 129 -5.66 -5.32 15.35
CA LYS A 129 -6.18 -6.62 14.89
C LYS A 129 -7.12 -6.51 13.70
N ASN A 130 -7.96 -5.47 13.69
CA ASN A 130 -9.00 -5.29 12.69
C ASN A 130 -9.03 -3.86 12.17
N GLY A 131 -9.14 -3.75 10.85
CA GLY A 131 -9.25 -2.49 10.12
C GLY A 131 -9.25 -2.69 8.61
N GLY A 132 -8.83 -3.86 8.12
CA GLY A 132 -8.62 -4.11 6.69
C GLY A 132 -7.64 -3.11 6.09
N HIS A 133 -7.71 -2.92 4.77
CA HIS A 133 -6.82 -1.96 4.10
C HIS A 133 -7.19 -0.50 4.38
N VAL A 134 -8.48 -0.17 4.39
CA VAL A 134 -8.99 1.21 4.58
C VAL A 134 -10.29 1.23 5.39
N GLY A 135 -10.56 0.16 6.12
CA GLY A 135 -11.85 -0.12 6.76
C GLY A 135 -11.91 0.25 8.24
N PHE A 136 -10.98 1.06 8.77
CA PHE A 136 -10.84 1.49 10.17
C PHE A 136 -12.05 2.28 10.72
N VAL A 137 -13.24 1.68 10.65
CA VAL A 137 -14.52 2.28 11.03
C VAL A 137 -14.93 1.72 12.39
N ALA A 138 -15.16 2.63 13.34
CA ALA A 138 -15.57 2.34 14.70
C ALA A 138 -16.97 2.94 15.00
N GLY A 139 -17.44 2.79 16.24
CA GLY A 139 -18.64 3.46 16.74
C GLY A 139 -19.96 2.67 16.60
N GLY A 140 -19.95 1.49 15.97
CA GLY A 140 -21.06 0.52 15.99
C GLY A 140 -22.38 0.95 15.32
N ASN A 141 -22.56 2.24 15.03
CA ASN A 141 -23.72 2.80 14.35
C ASN A 141 -23.37 3.16 12.89
N PRO A 142 -23.88 2.42 11.89
CA PRO A 142 -23.59 2.71 10.47
C PRO A 142 -24.05 4.08 9.99
N ARG A 143 -24.95 4.77 10.70
CA ARG A 143 -25.42 6.12 10.36
C ARG A 143 -24.52 7.23 10.92
N SER A 144 -23.61 6.89 11.81
CA SER A 144 -22.64 7.82 12.42
C SER A 144 -21.31 7.10 12.64
N PRO A 145 -20.65 6.65 11.55
CA PRO A 145 -19.37 5.96 11.66
C PRO A 145 -18.30 6.88 12.27
N ALA A 146 -17.46 6.33 13.14
CA ALA A 146 -16.23 6.98 13.56
C ALA A 146 -15.10 6.51 12.65
N TYR A 147 -14.38 7.46 12.03
CA TYR A 147 -13.26 7.20 11.12
C TYR A 147 -11.97 7.14 11.94
N TRP A 148 -11.75 5.98 12.54
CA TRP A 148 -10.79 5.84 13.63
C TRP A 148 -9.35 6.12 13.20
N ALA A 149 -8.92 5.63 12.03
CA ALA A 149 -7.56 5.88 11.56
C ALA A 149 -7.30 7.37 11.31
N GLU A 150 -8.29 8.08 10.77
CA GLU A 150 -8.25 9.51 10.53
C GLU A 150 -8.19 10.28 11.86
N GLU A 151 -9.04 9.95 12.83
CA GLU A 151 -8.99 10.54 14.18
C GLU A 151 -7.62 10.34 14.84
N ARG A 152 -7.04 9.13 14.74
CA ARG A 152 -5.71 8.83 15.26
C ARG A 152 -4.62 9.63 14.53
N ALA A 153 -4.69 9.72 13.21
CA ALA A 153 -3.74 10.50 12.42
C ALA A 153 -3.81 12.00 12.75
N PHE A 154 -5.02 12.56 12.85
CA PHE A 154 -5.19 13.98 13.21
C PHE A 154 -4.69 14.26 14.63
N GLY A 155 -5.04 13.43 15.61
CA GLY A 155 -4.54 13.58 16.98
C GLY A 155 -3.02 13.57 17.05
N PHE A 156 -2.38 12.62 16.35
CA PHE A 156 -0.92 12.55 16.27
C PHE A 156 -0.31 13.82 15.65
N LEU A 157 -0.91 14.34 14.56
CA LEU A 157 -0.42 15.54 13.90
C LEU A 157 -0.59 16.79 14.79
N ASP A 158 -1.72 16.91 15.50
CA ASP A 158 -1.98 18.01 16.44
C ASP A 158 -0.98 18.00 17.61
N ASP A 159 -0.70 16.82 18.17
CA ASP A 159 0.33 16.66 19.22
C ASP A 159 1.72 17.09 18.72
N CYS A 160 2.08 16.73 17.48
CA CYS A 160 3.36 17.13 16.88
C CYS A 160 3.47 18.64 16.63
N LEU A 161 2.35 19.35 16.43
CA LEU A 161 2.34 20.80 16.21
C LEU A 161 2.42 21.60 17.52
N ARG A 162 2.04 20.98 18.64
CA ARG A 162 2.05 21.60 19.97
C ARG A 162 3.35 21.39 20.75
N ALA A 163 4.15 20.40 20.34
CA ALA A 163 5.45 20.07 20.90
C ALA A 163 6.56 20.99 20.34
#